data_AF-A0A1L5NJQ6-F1
#
_entry.id   AF-A0A1L5NJQ6-F1
#
_cell.length_a   1.000
_cell.length_b   1.000
_cell.length_c   1.000
_cell.angle_alpha   90.00
_cell.angle_beta   90.00
_cell.angle_gamma   90.00
#
_symmetry.space_group_name_H-M   'P 1'
#
loop_
_entity.id
_entity.type
_entity.pdbx_description
1 polymer ?
#
loop_
_entity_poly.entity_id
_entity_poly.type
_entity_poly.pdbx_seq_one_letter_code
_entity_poly.pdbx_strand_id
1 'polypeptide(L)' 'MHHISSEMKACIDNCLACYRECLSTAMTHCLEMGGEHTKPDHFRLMMACAEIAGRRHISC' A
#
# COMPACT_ATOMS: atom_id res chain seq x y z
N MET A 1 21.54 -20.15 -5.41
CA MET A 1 20.67 -18.97 -5.56
C MET A 1 19.24 -19.45 -5.39
N HIS A 2 18.46 -18.91 -4.45
CA HIS A 2 17.05 -19.29 -4.32
C HIS A 2 16.30 -18.81 -5.56
N HIS A 3 15.74 -19.76 -6.31
CA HIS A 3 14.91 -19.46 -7.47
C HIS A 3 13.54 -19.01 -6.94
N ILE A 4 13.25 -17.71 -7.01
CA ILE A 4 11.92 -17.19 -6.73
C ILE A 4 10.98 -17.71 -7.82
N SER A 5 9.84 -18.29 -7.43
CA SER A 5 8.81 -18.72 -8.38
C SER A 5 8.17 -17.51 -9.07
N SER A 6 7.65 -17.70 -10.28
CA SER A 6 6.91 -16.65 -10.99
C SER A 6 5.70 -16.15 -10.20
N GLU A 7 5.02 -17.06 -9.49
CA GLU A 7 3.89 -16.75 -8.61
C GLU A 7 4.31 -15.83 -7.46
N MET A 8 5.42 -16.13 -6.80
CA MET A 8 5.90 -15.30 -5.70
C MET A 8 6.36 -13.92 -6.18
N LYS A 9 6.99 -13.85 -7.35
CA LYS A 9 7.32 -12.57 -7.98
C LYS A 9 6.07 -11.74 -8.25
N ALA A 10 5.02 -12.35 -8.79
CA ALA A 10 3.75 -11.66 -9.02
C ALA A 10 3.09 -11.20 -7.71
N CYS A 11 3.15 -11.99 -6.65
CA CYS A 11 2.68 -11.59 -5.33
C CYS A 11 3.43 -10.35 -4.80
N ILE A 12 4.76 -10.35 -4.90
CA ILE A 12 5.61 -9.22 -4.47
C ILE A 12 5.26 -7.97 -5.28
N ASP A 13 5.18 -8.08 -6.60
CA ASP A 13 4.88 -6.96 -7.49
C ASP A 13 3.50 -6.34 -7.18
N ASN A 14 2.49 -7.18 -6.94
CA ASN A 14 1.16 -6.73 -6.54
C ASN A 14 1.15 -6.04 -5.17
N CYS A 15 1.87 -6.58 -4.18
CA CYS A 15 1.98 -5.97 -2.87
C CYS A 15 2.66 -4.59 -2.95
N LEU A 16 3.74 -4.48 -3.73
CA LEU A 16 4.45 -3.21 -3.92
C LEU A 16 3.64 -2.19 -4.71
N ALA A 17 2.86 -2.62 -5.70
CA ALA A 17 1.94 -1.74 -6.42
C ALA A 17 0.87 -1.17 -5.48
N CYS A 18 0.20 -2.04 -4.71
CA CYS A 18 -0.81 -1.62 -3.74
C CYS A 18 -0.26 -0.68 -2.66
N TYR A 19 0.94 -0.96 -2.14
CA TYR A 19 1.64 -0.07 -1.21
C TYR A 19 1.83 1.33 -1.80
N ARG A 20 2.36 1.42 -3.02
CA ARG A 20 2.65 2.69 -3.70
C ARG A 20 1.37 3.49 -3.95
N GLU A 21 0.31 2.84 -4.41
CA GLU A 21 -0.97 3.49 -4.67
C GLU A 21 -1.59 4.03 -3.39
N CYS A 22 -1.76 3.18 -2.35
CA CYS A 22 -2.36 3.61 -1.08
C CYS A 22 -1.56 4.75 -0.42
N LEU A 23 -0.22 4.66 -0.43
CA LEU A 23 0.63 5.71 0.13
C LEU A 23 0.57 6.99 -0.70
N SER A 24 0.69 6.89 -2.03
CA SER A 24 0.67 8.04 -2.92
C SER A 24 -0.66 8.79 -2.79
N THR A 25 -1.79 8.08 -2.88
CA THR A 25 -3.12 8.69 -2.73
C THR A 25 -3.28 9.35 -1.36
N ALA A 26 -2.82 8.71 -0.27
CA ALA A 26 -2.88 9.30 1.06
C ALA A 26 -2.05 10.58 1.18
N MET A 27 -0.80 10.57 0.68
CA MET A 27 0.14 11.68 0.84
C MET A 27 -0.02 12.79 -0.19
N THR A 28 -0.80 12.57 -1.24
CA THR A 28 -1.06 13.58 -2.29
C THR A 28 -2.54 13.93 -2.27
N HIS A 29 -3.36 13.14 -2.96
CA HIS A 29 -4.77 13.40 -3.15
C HIS A 29 -5.54 13.67 -1.85
N CYS A 30 -5.41 12.82 -0.82
CA CYS A 30 -6.15 13.00 0.43
C CYS A 30 -5.74 14.28 1.16
N LEU A 31 -4.44 14.64 1.14
CA LEU A 31 -3.95 15.87 1.74
C LEU A 31 -4.37 17.12 0.95
N GLU A 32 -4.32 17.06 -0.39
CA GLU A 32 -4.76 18.15 -1.27
C GLU A 32 -6.26 18.42 -1.16
N MET A 33 -7.07 17.37 -1.05
CA MET A 33 -8.52 17.49 -0.89
C MET A 33 -8.93 18.02 0.49
N GLY A 34 -8.18 17.68 1.54
CA GLY A 34 -8.51 18.08 2.91
C GLY A 34 -9.86 17.51 3.38
N GLY A 35 -10.43 18.13 4.42
CA GLY A 35 -11.79 17.82 4.89
C GLY A 35 -11.99 16.35 5.28
N GLU A 36 -13.00 15.70 4.70
CA GLU A 36 -13.32 14.28 4.96
C GLU A 36 -12.13 13.34 4.68
N HIS A 37 -11.26 13.67 3.72
CA HIS A 37 -10.12 12.84 3.34
C HIS A 37 -8.95 12.88 4.33
N THR A 38 -8.86 13.92 5.16
CA THR A 38 -7.84 14.00 6.22
C THR A 38 -8.41 13.69 7.60
N LYS A 39 -9.70 13.35 7.69
CA LYS A 39 -10.29 12.88 8.94
C LYS A 39 -9.57 11.62 9.44
N PRO A 40 -9.42 11.46 10.76
CA PRO A 40 -8.59 10.41 11.32
C PRO A 40 -8.98 9.01 10.85
N ASP A 41 -10.27 8.70 10.71
CA ASP A 41 -10.72 7.36 10.32
C ASP A 41 -10.39 7.04 8.85
N HIS A 42 -10.64 7.98 7.95
CA HIS A 42 -10.29 7.82 6.54
C HIS A 42 -8.77 7.73 6.35
N PHE A 43 -8.02 8.65 6.94
CA PHE A 43 -6.57 8.72 6.73
C PHE A 43 -5.86 7.51 7.34
N ARG A 44 -6.31 7.01 8.51
CA ARG A 44 -5.79 5.78 9.10
C ARG A 44 -6.08 4.55 8.24
N LEU A 45 -7.25 4.48 7.62
CA LEU A 45 -7.58 3.38 6.71
C LEU A 45 -6.60 3.33 5.53
N MET A 46 -6.32 4.48 4.92
CA MET A 46 -5.37 4.59 3.81
C MET A 46 -3.95 4.18 4.22
N MET A 47 -3.50 4.64 5.39
CA MET A 47 -2.18 4.25 5.92
C MET A 47 -2.12 2.77 6.30
N ALA A 48 -3.19 2.19 6.85
CA ALA A 48 -3.27 0.78 7.18
C ALA A 48 -3.20 -0.09 5.91
N CYS A 49 -3.85 0.32 4.81
CA CYS A 49 -3.71 -0.34 3.51
C CYS A 49 -2.24 -0.42 3.08
N ALA A 50 -1.55 0.73 3.06
CA ALA A 50 -0.16 0.79 2.65
C ALA A 50 0.72 -0.10 3.55
N GLU A 51 0.56 0.00 4.86
CA GLU A 51 1.35 -0.77 5.82
C GLU A 51 1.14 -2.29 5.69
N ILE A 52 -0.09 -2.76 5.47
CA ILE A 52 -0.39 -4.18 5.26
C ILE A 52 0.26 -4.68 3.97
N ALA A 53 0.14 -3.95 2.87
CA ALA A 53 0.75 -4.33 1.60
C ALA A 53 2.29 -4.37 1.70
N GLY A 54 2.88 -3.43 2.44
CA GLY A 54 4.31 -3.42 2.78
C GLY A 54 4.72 -4.64 3.63
N ARG A 55 3.96 -5.04 4.65
CA ARG A 55 4.29 -6.25 5.42
C ARG A 55 4.09 -7.54 4.61
N ARG A 56 3.06 -7.59 3.76
CA ARG A 56 2.65 -8.79 3.04
C ARG A 56 3.66 -9.23 1.98
N HIS A 57 4.49 -8.32 1.47
CA HIS A 57 5.56 -8.69 0.52
C HIS A 57 6.59 -9.67 1.13
N ILE A 58 6.72 -9.75 2.46
CA ILE A 58 7.66 -10.64 3.16
C ILE A 58 7.12 -12.07 3.21
N SER A 59 5.80 -12.23 3.11
CA SER A 59 5.09 -13.51 3.22
C SER A 59 4.61 -14.07 1.86
N CYS A 60 5.08 -13.50 0.75
CA CYS A 60 4.66 -13.88 -0.61
C CYS A 60 5.18 -15.27 -1.06
#